data_AF-A0A8H7VQF3-F1
#
_entry.id   AF-A0A8H7VQF3-F1
#
_cell.length_a   1.000
_cell.length_b   1.000
_cell.length_c   1.000
_cell.angle_alpha   90.00
_cell.angle_beta   90.00
_cell.angle_gamma   90.00
#
_symmetry.space_group_name_H-M   'P 1'
#
loop_
_entity.id
_entity.type
_entity.pdbx_description
1 polymer ?
#
loop_
_entity_poly.entity_id
_entity_poly.type
_entity_poly.pdbx_seq_one_letter_code
_entity_poly.pdbx_strand_id
1 'polypeptide(L)'
;MEPPKVRAETWVQKEKYKNELQDALDMIIFDSEDPTGYLLADHCYKEKGNKEEAIEVFNMGLKHVSVTHNNDEALCQRKQEAGSRKAKRMDILGQLPREISNHIIGTYFDQESITPCSRVCSTWRNIILNHSEFWKRMTIGKPTLNSKVISPYHMLLPSICQYVQEIEIFNIINSRVTALFELFQTNNFSKIQSLKIRHSNYCK
;
A
#
# COMPACT_ATOMS: atom_id res chain seq x y z
N MET A 1 5.12 15.77 -0.66
CA MET A 1 5.31 15.53 0.78
C MET A 1 4.07 16.08 1.47
N GLU A 2 3.20 15.25 2.04
CA GLU A 2 2.01 15.77 2.71
C GLU A 2 2.40 16.55 3.97
N PRO A 3 1.79 17.72 4.23
CA PRO A 3 2.12 18.59 5.35
C PRO A 3 2.13 17.86 6.70
N PRO A 4 2.92 18.31 7.70
CA PRO A 4 2.92 17.74 9.06
C PRO A 4 1.53 17.61 9.68
N LYS A 5 0.65 18.57 9.36
CA LYS A 5 -0.76 18.60 9.73
C LYS A 5 -1.53 17.40 9.13
N VAL A 6 -1.41 17.18 7.82
CA VAL A 6 -2.03 16.05 7.11
C VAL A 6 -1.52 14.71 7.64
N ARG A 7 -0.24 14.64 8.01
CA ARG A 7 0.32 13.43 8.62
C ARG A 7 -0.27 13.15 9.99
N ALA A 8 -0.31 14.14 10.89
CA ALA A 8 -0.95 13.99 12.20
C ALA A 8 -2.43 13.62 12.06
N GLU A 9 -3.14 14.25 11.12
CA GLU A 9 -4.52 13.92 10.76
C GLU A 9 -4.64 12.46 10.29
N THR A 10 -3.74 11.94 9.46
CA THR A 10 -3.78 10.52 9.05
C THR A 10 -3.51 9.52 10.18
N TRP A 11 -2.66 9.86 11.16
CA TRP A 11 -2.42 9.00 12.33
C TRP A 11 -3.63 9.00 13.27
N VAL A 12 -4.17 10.19 13.56
CA VAL A 12 -5.39 10.37 14.34
C VAL A 12 -6.55 9.64 13.68
N GLN A 13 -6.69 9.75 12.35
CA GLN A 13 -7.75 9.07 11.61
C GLN A 13 -7.61 7.54 11.68
N LYS A 14 -6.39 7.00 11.56
CA LYS A 14 -6.14 5.56 11.70
C LYS A 14 -6.44 5.03 13.09
N GLU A 15 -6.07 5.77 14.12
CA GLU A 15 -6.33 5.41 15.52
C GLU A 15 -7.83 5.50 15.83
N LYS A 16 -8.50 6.52 15.30
CA LYS A 16 -9.95 6.67 15.35
C LYS A 16 -10.68 5.48 14.71
N TYR A 17 -10.30 5.06 13.50
CA TYR A 17 -10.88 3.88 12.84
C TYR A 17 -10.49 2.54 13.49
N LYS A 18 -9.54 2.51 14.42
CA LYS A 18 -9.25 1.33 15.23
C LYS A 18 -10.24 1.24 16.39
N ASN A 19 -10.48 2.36 17.06
CA ASN A 19 -11.42 2.45 18.18
C ASN A 19 -12.87 2.33 17.68
N GLU A 20 -13.25 3.06 16.64
CA GLU A 20 -14.59 2.97 16.01
C GLU A 20 -14.91 1.56 15.49
N LEU A 21 -13.90 0.82 15.01
CA LEU A 21 -14.10 -0.57 14.59
C LEU A 21 -14.32 -1.49 15.79
N GLN A 22 -13.60 -1.28 16.90
CA GLN A 22 -13.80 -2.07 18.11
C GLN A 22 -15.20 -1.82 18.68
N ASP A 23 -15.62 -0.56 18.77
CA ASP A 23 -16.96 -0.18 19.22
C ASP A 23 -18.04 -0.81 18.33
N ALA A 24 -17.85 -0.80 17.01
CA ALA A 24 -18.78 -1.42 16.07
C ALA A 24 -18.89 -2.95 16.25
N LEU A 25 -17.77 -3.63 16.52
CA LEU A 25 -17.76 -5.06 16.80
C LEU A 25 -18.41 -5.37 18.16
N ASP A 26 -18.18 -4.53 19.18
CA ASP A 26 -18.81 -4.68 20.48
C ASP A 26 -20.33 -4.46 20.40
N MET A 27 -20.80 -3.54 19.54
CA MET A 27 -22.23 -3.36 19.23
C MET A 27 -22.83 -4.62 18.58
N ILE A 28 -22.14 -5.25 17.63
CA ILE A 28 -22.59 -6.50 17.00
C ILE A 28 -22.68 -7.64 18.02
N ILE A 29 -21.74 -7.70 18.97
CA ILE A 29 -21.74 -8.71 20.04
C ILE A 29 -22.89 -8.45 21.03
N PHE A 30 -23.15 -7.19 21.35
CA PHE A 30 -24.18 -6.78 22.31
C PHE A 30 -25.59 -6.97 21.75
N ASP A 31 -25.81 -6.58 20.50
CA ASP A 31 -27.09 -6.77 19.79
C ASP A 31 -26.82 -7.14 18.34
N SER A 32 -26.88 -8.44 18.05
CA SER A 32 -26.63 -8.97 16.70
C SER A 32 -27.76 -8.70 15.72
N GLU A 33 -28.95 -8.26 16.19
CA GLU A 33 -30.10 -7.93 15.34
C GLU A 33 -30.12 -6.44 14.95
N ASP A 34 -29.35 -5.58 15.63
CA ASP A 34 -29.22 -4.17 15.27
C ASP A 34 -28.24 -3.99 14.08
N PRO A 35 -28.72 -3.48 12.92
CA PRO A 35 -27.86 -3.24 11.77
C PRO A 35 -26.81 -2.15 12.00
N THR A 36 -26.95 -1.30 13.03
CA THR A 36 -26.07 -0.16 13.29
C THR A 36 -24.61 -0.59 13.48
N GLY A 37 -24.36 -1.67 14.22
CA GLY A 37 -23.02 -2.21 14.44
C GLY A 37 -22.36 -2.68 13.13
N TYR A 38 -23.12 -3.41 12.28
CA TYR A 38 -22.63 -3.87 10.99
C TYR A 38 -22.34 -2.72 10.02
N LEU A 39 -23.16 -1.66 10.02
CA LEU A 39 -22.97 -0.48 9.19
C LEU A 39 -21.74 0.34 9.60
N LEU A 40 -21.49 0.47 10.90
CA LEU A 40 -20.31 1.15 11.43
C LEU A 40 -19.03 0.36 11.15
N ALA A 41 -19.07 -0.97 11.30
CA ALA A 41 -17.96 -1.85 11.00
C ALA A 41 -17.60 -1.79 9.50
N ASP A 42 -18.60 -1.85 8.60
CA ASP A 42 -18.38 -1.66 7.16
C ASP A 42 -17.74 -0.31 6.82
N HIS A 43 -18.23 0.78 7.41
CA HIS A 43 -17.64 2.11 7.22
C HIS A 43 -16.16 2.12 7.60
N CYS A 44 -15.82 1.54 8.75
CA CYS A 44 -14.43 1.44 9.22
C CYS A 44 -13.56 0.57 8.30
N TYR A 45 -14.07 -0.56 7.82
CA TYR A 45 -13.34 -1.43 6.90
C TYR A 45 -13.12 -0.78 5.52
N LYS A 46 -14.11 -0.02 5.01
CA LYS A 46 -13.98 0.77 3.78
C LYS A 46 -12.88 1.82 3.88
N GLU A 47 -12.85 2.57 4.96
CA GLU A 47 -11.85 3.61 5.20
C GLU A 47 -10.44 3.04 5.41
N LYS A 48 -10.33 1.81 5.92
CA LYS A 48 -9.06 1.08 6.05
C LYS A 48 -8.61 0.38 4.78
N GLY A 49 -9.49 0.26 3.77
CA GLY A 49 -9.21 -0.41 2.49
C GLY A 49 -9.34 -1.93 2.53
N ASN A 50 -9.90 -2.48 3.60
CA ASN A 50 -10.08 -3.91 3.88
C ASN A 50 -11.45 -4.36 3.37
N LYS A 51 -11.55 -4.62 2.06
CA LYS A 51 -12.85 -4.80 1.38
C LYS A 51 -13.44 -6.19 1.59
N GLU A 52 -12.59 -7.19 1.74
CA GLU A 52 -12.99 -8.57 2.00
C GLU A 52 -13.71 -8.65 3.36
N GLU A 53 -13.14 -8.03 4.40
CA GLU A 53 -13.72 -7.96 5.73
C GLU A 53 -15.01 -7.11 5.76
N ALA A 54 -15.08 -6.03 4.97
CA ALA A 54 -16.32 -5.26 4.80
C ALA A 54 -17.46 -6.12 4.23
N ILE A 55 -17.16 -6.98 3.24
CA ILE A 55 -18.15 -7.88 2.64
C ILE A 55 -18.58 -8.98 3.63
N GLU A 56 -17.64 -9.49 4.41
CA GLU A 56 -17.95 -10.48 5.46
C GLU A 56 -18.87 -9.91 6.54
N VAL A 57 -18.63 -8.69 7.01
CA VAL A 57 -19.50 -7.98 7.95
C VAL A 57 -20.91 -7.79 7.39
N PHE A 58 -21.04 -7.43 6.12
CA PHE A 58 -22.37 -7.36 5.48
C PHE A 58 -23.06 -8.71 5.41
N ASN A 59 -22.32 -9.78 5.09
CA ASN A 59 -22.90 -11.12 5.05
C ASN A 59 -23.31 -11.60 6.44
N MET A 60 -22.64 -11.16 7.51
CA MET A 60 -23.05 -11.40 8.89
C MET A 60 -24.32 -10.62 9.22
N GLY A 61 -24.38 -9.32 8.93
CA GLY A 61 -25.57 -8.51 9.16
C GLY A 61 -26.81 -9.06 8.46
N LEU A 62 -26.68 -9.49 7.20
CA LEU A 62 -27.77 -10.11 6.43
C LEU A 62 -28.21 -11.49 6.95
N LYS A 63 -27.41 -12.16 7.79
CA LYS A 63 -27.78 -13.43 8.41
C LYS A 63 -28.44 -13.25 9.77
N HIS A 64 -28.11 -12.17 10.49
CA HIS A 64 -28.49 -11.97 11.89
C HIS A 64 -29.58 -10.90 12.08
N VAL A 65 -29.65 -9.89 11.22
CA VAL A 65 -30.71 -8.86 11.28
C VAL A 65 -32.01 -9.49 10.77
N SER A 66 -33.03 -9.54 11.64
CA SER A 66 -34.33 -10.11 11.30
C SER A 66 -35.05 -9.26 10.24
N VAL A 67 -35.66 -9.93 9.26
CA VAL A 67 -36.33 -9.41 8.03
C VAL A 67 -37.51 -8.45 8.29
N THR A 68 -37.70 -8.03 9.54
CA THR A 68 -38.92 -7.37 10.03
C THR A 68 -38.78 -5.85 10.12
N HIS A 69 -37.58 -5.30 9.98
CA HIS A 69 -37.35 -3.86 10.00
C HIS A 69 -36.81 -3.36 8.66
N ASN A 70 -37.36 -2.24 8.19
CA ASN A 70 -37.10 -1.47 6.95
C ASN A 70 -35.63 -1.19 6.54
N ASN A 71 -34.63 -1.83 7.16
CA ASN A 71 -33.20 -1.69 6.88
C ASN A 71 -32.67 -2.70 5.82
N ASP A 72 -33.50 -3.64 5.37
CA ASP A 72 -33.15 -4.62 4.32
C ASP A 72 -32.86 -3.98 2.97
N GLU A 73 -33.58 -2.92 2.59
CA GLU A 73 -33.30 -2.19 1.34
C GLU A 73 -31.96 -1.47 1.40
N ALA A 74 -31.61 -0.83 2.52
CA ALA A 74 -30.34 -0.14 2.67
C ALA A 74 -29.15 -1.11 2.66
N LEU A 75 -29.29 -2.29 3.28
CA LEU A 75 -28.28 -3.35 3.27
C LEU A 75 -28.16 -4.01 1.89
N CYS A 76 -29.27 -4.30 1.22
CA CYS A 76 -29.28 -4.86 -0.14
C CYS A 76 -28.72 -3.88 -1.18
N GLN A 77 -29.14 -2.61 -1.13
CA GLN A 77 -28.66 -1.55 -2.02
C GLN A 77 -27.15 -1.32 -1.80
N ARG A 78 -26.67 -1.31 -0.55
CA ARG A 78 -25.24 -1.19 -0.25
C ARG A 78 -24.42 -2.41 -0.61
N LYS A 79 -24.97 -3.63 -0.50
CA LYS A 79 -24.35 -4.85 -1.04
C LYS A 79 -24.25 -4.78 -2.57
N GLN A 80 -25.27 -4.26 -3.24
CA GLN A 80 -25.28 -4.03 -4.68
C GLN A 80 -24.30 -2.91 -5.07
N GLU A 81 -24.13 -1.85 -4.27
CA GLU A 81 -23.11 -0.81 -4.44
C GLU A 81 -21.68 -1.35 -4.18
N ALA A 82 -21.49 -2.18 -3.16
CA ALA A 82 -20.21 -2.84 -2.88
C ALA A 82 -19.85 -3.84 -3.99
N GLY A 83 -20.84 -4.59 -4.49
CA GLY A 83 -20.72 -5.51 -5.62
C GLY A 83 -20.52 -4.79 -6.96
N SER A 84 -21.14 -3.63 -7.18
CA SER A 84 -20.96 -2.82 -8.40
C SER A 84 -19.69 -1.97 -8.37
N ARG A 85 -19.14 -1.65 -7.19
CA ARG A 85 -17.77 -1.11 -7.05
C ARG A 85 -16.68 -2.10 -7.44
N LYS A 86 -17.02 -3.39 -7.61
CA LYS A 86 -16.13 -4.38 -8.25
C LYS A 86 -15.82 -4.01 -9.72
N ALA A 87 -16.65 -3.17 -10.34
CA ALA A 87 -16.49 -2.73 -11.73
C ALA A 87 -15.76 -1.38 -11.94
N LYS A 88 -15.19 -0.75 -10.89
CA LYS A 88 -14.54 0.58 -11.02
C LYS A 88 -13.10 0.71 -10.51
N ARG A 89 -12.38 -0.40 -10.33
CA ARG A 89 -10.92 -0.38 -10.42
C ARG A 89 -10.53 -1.13 -11.69
N MET A 90 -10.52 -0.41 -12.81
CA MET A 90 -9.95 -0.97 -14.04
C MET A 90 -8.49 -1.28 -13.76
N ASP A 91 -8.17 -2.55 -13.64
CA ASP A 91 -6.80 -3.02 -13.64
C ASP A 91 -6.28 -2.97 -15.08
N ILE A 92 -5.82 -1.78 -15.49
CA ILE A 92 -5.37 -1.54 -16.86
C ILE A 92 -4.13 -2.40 -17.14
N LEU A 93 -3.17 -2.46 -16.22
CA LEU A 93 -1.96 -3.28 -16.41
C LEU A 93 -2.25 -4.78 -16.45
N GLY A 94 -3.24 -5.26 -15.69
CA GLY A 94 -3.66 -6.66 -15.71
C GLY A 94 -4.43 -7.09 -16.96
N GLN A 95 -5.02 -6.15 -17.68
CA GLN A 95 -5.74 -6.40 -18.94
C GLN A 95 -4.86 -6.34 -20.18
N LEU A 96 -3.66 -5.78 -20.06
CA LEU A 96 -2.72 -5.64 -21.16
C LEU A 96 -1.84 -6.89 -21.31
N PRO A 97 -1.41 -7.23 -22.53
CA PRO A 97 -0.36 -8.22 -22.74
C PRO A 97 0.90 -7.86 -21.95
N ARG A 98 1.61 -8.88 -21.46
CA ARG A 98 2.76 -8.72 -20.56
C ARG A 98 3.81 -7.77 -21.14
N GLU A 99 4.05 -7.85 -22.44
CA GLU A 99 5.03 -7.05 -23.17
C GLU A 99 4.69 -5.56 -23.10
N ILE A 100 3.40 -5.22 -23.23
CA ILE A 100 2.91 -3.85 -23.18
C ILE A 100 3.00 -3.31 -21.75
N SER A 101 2.56 -4.08 -20.77
CA SER A 101 2.67 -3.69 -19.35
C SER A 101 4.12 -3.47 -18.93
N ASN A 102 5.03 -4.34 -19.38
CA ASN A 102 6.46 -4.18 -19.14
C ASN A 102 7.02 -2.93 -19.81
N HIS A 103 6.65 -2.69 -21.08
CA HIS A 103 7.08 -1.50 -21.79
C HIS A 103 6.60 -0.22 -21.10
N ILE A 104 5.37 -0.21 -20.60
CA ILE A 104 4.81 0.94 -19.86
C ILE A 104 5.63 1.20 -18.59
N ILE A 105 5.89 0.16 -17.79
CA ILE A 105 6.66 0.28 -16.55
C ILE A 105 8.09 0.75 -16.85
N GLY A 106 8.77 0.11 -17.81
CA GLY A 106 10.16 0.44 -18.14
C GLY A 106 10.35 1.84 -18.72
N THR A 107 9.34 2.39 -19.39
CA THR A 107 9.45 3.65 -20.14
C THR A 107 8.90 4.85 -19.37
N TYR A 108 7.77 4.68 -18.67
CA TYR A 108 7.04 5.80 -18.09
C TYR A 108 7.11 5.87 -16.57
N PHE A 109 7.47 4.78 -15.90
CA PHE A 109 7.55 4.79 -14.45
C PHE A 109 8.95 5.20 -14.04
N ASP A 110 9.01 6.03 -13.02
CA ASP A 110 10.24 6.42 -12.38
C ASP A 110 10.33 5.83 -10.97
N GLN A 111 11.47 6.11 -10.35
CA GLN A 111 11.80 5.68 -9.01
C GLN A 111 10.81 6.18 -7.93
N GLU A 112 10.11 7.30 -8.19
CA GLU A 112 9.23 7.97 -7.24
C GLU A 112 7.77 7.48 -7.36
N SER A 113 7.34 7.18 -8.58
CA SER A 113 5.99 6.73 -8.94
C SER A 113 5.78 5.23 -8.79
N ILE A 114 6.82 4.41 -8.93
CA ILE A 114 6.71 2.95 -8.89
C ILE A 114 6.18 2.43 -7.54
N THR A 115 6.59 3.04 -6.42
CA THR A 115 6.17 2.61 -5.07
C THR A 115 4.67 2.87 -4.84
N PRO A 116 4.13 4.08 -5.10
CA PRO A 116 2.67 4.30 -5.12
C PRO A 116 1.93 3.36 -6.07
N CYS A 117 2.42 3.14 -7.29
CA CYS A 117 1.77 2.27 -8.27
C CYS A 117 1.68 0.82 -7.80
N SER A 118 2.69 0.33 -7.06
CA SER A 118 2.66 -1.02 -6.46
C SER A 118 1.56 -1.21 -5.39
N ARG A 119 0.87 -0.14 -4.99
CA ARG A 119 -0.22 -0.16 -3.98
C ARG A 119 -1.61 -0.08 -4.59
N VAL A 120 -1.73 0.04 -5.92
CA VAL A 120 -3.02 0.19 -6.62
C VAL A 120 -3.87 -1.09 -6.49
N CYS A 121 -3.28 -2.24 -6.83
CA CYS A 121 -3.83 -3.57 -6.62
C CYS A 121 -2.72 -4.64 -6.63
N SER A 122 -3.08 -5.88 -6.26
CA SER A 122 -2.17 -7.03 -6.25
C SER A 122 -1.57 -7.33 -7.63
N THR A 123 -2.34 -7.19 -8.72
CA THR A 123 -1.83 -7.40 -10.08
C THR A 123 -0.74 -6.41 -10.44
N TRP A 124 -0.96 -5.11 -10.19
CA TRP A 124 0.05 -4.08 -10.42
C TRP A 124 1.31 -4.36 -9.63
N ARG A 125 1.16 -4.71 -8.35
CA ARG A 125 2.27 -5.10 -7.49
C ARG A 125 3.05 -6.25 -8.11
N ASN A 126 2.38 -7.31 -8.55
CA ASN A 126 3.03 -8.49 -9.12
C ASN A 126 3.74 -8.19 -10.44
N ILE A 127 3.14 -7.41 -11.34
CA ILE A 127 3.77 -7.02 -12.60
C ILE A 127 5.03 -6.17 -12.31
N ILE A 128 4.90 -5.17 -11.44
CA ILE A 128 6.00 -4.28 -11.03
C ILE A 128 7.15 -5.09 -10.40
N LEU A 129 6.85 -5.98 -9.45
CA LEU A 129 7.87 -6.78 -8.76
C LEU A 129 8.60 -7.75 -9.70
N ASN A 130 7.92 -8.25 -10.73
CA ASN A 130 8.50 -9.19 -11.70
C ASN A 130 9.20 -8.50 -12.88
N HIS A 131 9.25 -7.17 -12.90
CA HIS A 131 9.94 -6.41 -13.95
C HIS A 131 11.46 -6.33 -13.70
N SER A 132 12.17 -7.44 -13.93
CA SER A 132 13.60 -7.57 -13.61
C SER A 132 14.48 -6.45 -14.17
N GLU A 133 14.20 -6.00 -15.40
CA GLU A 133 14.99 -4.96 -16.07
C GLU A 133 14.90 -3.59 -15.39
N PHE A 134 13.75 -3.28 -14.78
CA PHE A 134 13.54 -2.01 -14.08
C PHE A 134 14.38 -1.97 -12.80
N TRP A 135 14.48 -3.11 -12.12
CA TRP A 135 15.19 -3.24 -10.85
C TRP A 135 16.70 -3.45 -10.97
N LYS A 136 17.24 -3.62 -12.20
CA LYS A 136 18.68 -3.80 -12.40
C LYS A 136 19.50 -2.65 -11.81
N ARG A 137 19.00 -1.42 -11.88
CA ARG A 137 19.69 -0.23 -11.41
C ARG A 137 18.86 0.46 -10.34
N MET A 138 19.43 0.56 -9.15
CA MET A 138 18.80 1.20 -7.99
C MET A 138 19.59 2.43 -7.58
N THR A 139 18.88 3.51 -7.25
CA THR A 139 19.51 4.65 -6.57
C THR A 139 19.02 4.76 -5.13
N ILE A 140 19.95 5.06 -4.23
CA ILE A 140 19.75 5.20 -2.80
C ILE A 140 20.27 6.58 -2.40
N GLY A 141 19.54 7.30 -1.55
CA GLY A 141 20.06 8.54 -0.96
C GLY A 141 19.75 9.84 -1.71
N LYS A 142 18.74 9.88 -2.59
CA LYS A 142 18.05 11.16 -2.84
C LYS A 142 17.44 11.63 -1.51
N PRO A 143 17.85 12.78 -0.96
CA PRO A 143 17.33 13.24 0.32
C PRO A 143 15.90 13.74 0.14
N THR A 144 14.90 12.91 0.44
CA THR A 144 13.64 13.45 0.94
C THR A 144 13.92 14.06 2.30
N LEU A 145 13.97 15.39 2.37
CA LEU A 145 14.06 16.18 3.60
C LEU A 145 13.30 15.47 4.74
N ASN A 146 14.00 15.06 5.79
CA ASN A 146 13.45 14.49 7.04
C ASN A 146 12.87 13.06 7.02
N SER A 147 13.10 12.22 6.00
CA SER A 147 12.67 10.81 6.04
C SER A 147 13.74 9.90 6.67
N LYS A 148 13.45 9.12 7.73
CA LYS A 148 14.36 8.06 8.27
C LYS A 148 14.60 6.92 7.26
N VAL A 149 13.80 6.84 6.20
CA VAL A 149 13.87 5.78 5.19
C VAL A 149 14.98 6.10 4.19
N ILE A 150 15.93 5.18 4.05
CA ILE A 150 17.10 5.33 3.16
C ILE A 150 16.76 5.04 1.69
N SER A 151 15.78 4.18 1.45
CA SER A 151 15.35 3.78 0.12
C SER A 151 13.83 3.96 -0.07
N PRO A 152 13.38 4.62 -1.15
CA PRO A 152 11.96 4.70 -1.49
C PRO A 152 11.34 3.31 -1.75
N TYR A 153 12.18 2.27 -1.90
CA TYR A 153 11.80 0.89 -2.14
C TYR A 153 11.83 -0.01 -0.91
N HIS A 154 12.07 0.50 0.30
CA HIS A 154 12.27 -0.35 1.50
C HIS A 154 11.21 -1.46 1.66
N MET A 155 9.94 -1.21 1.31
CA MET A 155 8.87 -2.21 1.38
C MET A 155 8.85 -3.24 0.22
N LEU A 156 9.58 -2.95 -0.86
CA LEU A 156 9.71 -3.80 -2.05
C LEU A 156 11.05 -4.57 -2.04
N LEU A 157 12.06 -4.08 -1.31
CA LEU A 157 13.41 -4.65 -1.25
C LEU A 157 13.44 -6.18 -1.09
N PRO A 158 12.69 -6.80 -0.16
CA PRO A 158 12.75 -8.26 0.00
C PRO A 158 12.46 -9.05 -1.28
N SER A 159 11.66 -8.48 -2.19
CA SER A 159 11.26 -9.12 -3.44
C SER A 159 12.14 -8.74 -4.64
N ILE A 160 12.76 -7.55 -4.62
CA ILE A 160 13.49 -7.01 -5.78
C ILE A 160 15.01 -7.16 -5.71
N CYS A 161 15.60 -7.38 -4.52
CA CYS A 161 17.06 -7.39 -4.36
C CYS A 161 17.78 -8.43 -5.24
N GLN A 162 17.11 -9.54 -5.53
CA GLN A 162 17.60 -10.59 -6.45
C GLN A 162 17.76 -10.14 -7.92
N TYR A 163 17.24 -8.97 -8.29
CA TYR A 163 17.35 -8.40 -9.64
C TYR A 163 18.38 -7.27 -9.72
N VAL A 164 18.78 -6.71 -8.57
CA VAL A 164 19.65 -5.53 -8.51
C VAL A 164 21.08 -5.90 -8.89
N GLN A 165 21.62 -5.21 -9.90
CA GLN A 165 22.97 -5.39 -10.41
C GLN A 165 23.84 -4.16 -10.14
N GLU A 166 23.25 -2.97 -10.22
CA GLU A 166 23.95 -1.73 -9.96
C GLU A 166 23.24 -0.94 -8.87
N ILE A 167 24.00 -0.52 -7.86
CA ILE A 167 23.52 0.35 -6.80
C ILE A 167 24.34 1.63 -6.83
N GLU A 168 23.64 2.75 -6.92
CA GLU A 168 24.21 4.06 -6.82
C GLU A 168 23.71 4.77 -5.58
N ILE A 169 24.64 5.11 -4.71
CA ILE A 169 24.39 5.77 -3.43
C ILE A 169 24.81 7.24 -3.57
N PHE A 170 23.90 8.16 -3.26
CA PHE A 170 24.14 9.59 -3.25
C PHE A 170 23.94 10.17 -1.85
N ASN A 171 24.75 11.16 -1.49
CA ASN A 171 24.49 12.10 -0.38
C ASN A 171 24.09 11.43 0.95
N ILE A 172 24.68 10.28 1.27
CA ILE A 172 24.47 9.64 2.56
C ILE A 172 25.17 10.46 3.64
N ILE A 173 24.38 10.98 4.56
CA ILE A 173 24.86 11.60 5.80
C ILE A 173 25.40 10.48 6.69
N ASN A 174 26.53 10.69 7.37
CA ASN A 174 27.18 9.70 8.24
C ASN A 174 26.22 9.00 9.22
N SER A 175 25.23 9.72 9.75
CA SER A 175 24.21 9.18 10.66
C SER A 175 23.29 8.11 10.05
N ARG A 176 23.35 7.91 8.73
CA ARG A 176 22.52 6.93 7.99
C ARG A 176 23.32 5.77 7.42
N VAL A 177 24.63 5.76 7.61
CA VAL A 177 25.51 4.69 7.13
C VAL A 177 25.15 3.36 7.79
N THR A 178 24.83 3.34 9.08
CA THR A 178 24.41 2.11 9.79
C THR A 178 23.16 1.49 9.19
N ALA A 179 22.11 2.29 8.94
CA ALA A 179 20.88 1.78 8.36
C ALA A 179 21.03 1.38 6.88
N LEU A 180 22.03 1.91 6.17
CA LEU A 180 22.43 1.40 4.86
C LEU A 180 23.04 -0.01 5.01
N PHE A 181 23.95 -0.21 5.98
CA PHE A 181 24.51 -1.53 6.24
C PHE A 181 23.45 -2.55 6.66
N GLU A 182 22.51 -2.16 7.53
CA GLU A 182 21.37 -3.01 7.90
C GLU A 182 20.54 -3.40 6.67
N LEU A 183 20.29 -2.46 5.76
CA LEU A 183 19.60 -2.73 4.50
C LEU A 183 20.32 -3.80 3.67
N PHE A 184 21.66 -3.71 3.56
CA PHE A 184 22.46 -4.70 2.85
C PHE A 184 22.53 -6.05 3.57
N GLN A 185 22.56 -6.07 4.90
CA GLN A 185 22.59 -7.30 5.68
C GLN A 185 21.26 -8.04 5.66
N THR A 186 20.14 -7.30 5.73
CA THR A 186 18.79 -7.87 5.80
C THR A 186 18.25 -8.35 4.46
N ASN A 187 18.84 -7.90 3.35
CA ASN A 187 18.35 -8.23 2.02
C ASN A 187 19.41 -8.99 1.20
N ASN A 188 18.96 -10.05 0.50
CA ASN A 188 19.85 -10.87 -0.31
C ASN A 188 20.11 -10.22 -1.69
N PHE A 189 21.16 -9.40 -1.76
CA PHE A 189 21.63 -8.80 -3.01
C PHE A 189 22.62 -9.71 -3.75
N SER A 190 22.15 -10.84 -4.25
CA SER A 190 23.01 -11.88 -4.84
C SER A 190 23.62 -11.55 -6.20
N LYS A 191 23.15 -10.50 -6.89
CA LYS A 191 23.55 -10.15 -8.26
C LYS A 191 24.25 -8.80 -8.41
N ILE A 192 24.64 -8.15 -7.31
CA ILE A 192 25.37 -6.87 -7.41
C ILE A 192 26.67 -7.08 -8.18
N GLN A 193 26.86 -6.25 -9.20
CA GLN A 193 28.06 -6.16 -10.03
C GLN A 193 28.76 -4.80 -9.88
N SER A 194 28.00 -3.74 -9.57
CA SER A 194 28.53 -2.39 -9.41
C SER A 194 27.91 -1.70 -8.20
N LEU A 195 28.77 -1.19 -7.31
CA LEU A 195 28.39 -0.32 -6.20
C LEU A 195 29.13 1.01 -6.34
N LYS A 196 28.39 2.10 -6.52
CA LYS A 196 28.95 3.46 -6.65
C LYS A 196 28.49 4.29 -5.47
N ILE A 197 29.44 4.88 -4.75
CA ILE A 197 29.16 5.81 -3.65
C ILE A 197 29.64 7.18 -4.10
N ARG A 198 28.68 8.10 -4.24
CA ARG A 198 28.93 9.49 -4.61
C ARG A 198 28.66 10.37 -3.40
N HIS A 199 29.71 11.04 -2.95
CA HIS A 199 29.62 12.11 -1.98
C HIS A 199 29.42 13.43 -2.73
N SER A 200 28.32 14.15 -2.52
CA SER A 200 28.26 15.55 -3.00
C SER A 200 29.28 16.35 -2.20
N ASN A 201 30.35 16.77 -2.87
CA ASN A 201 31.13 17.90 -2.41
C ASN A 201 30.23 19.13 -2.58
N TYR A 202 29.44 19.47 -1.56
CA TYR A 202 28.98 20.84 -1.43
C TYR A 202 30.23 21.68 -1.17
N CYS A 203 30.85 22.16 -2.24
CA CYS A 203 31.73 23.31 -2.17
C CYS A 203 30.87 24.49 -1.70
N LYS A 204 31.17 24.93 -0.47
CA LYS A 204 30.85 26.20 0.21
C LYS A 204 29.64 26.99 -0.28
#